data_AF-A0A933LSE9-F1
#
_entry.id   AF-A0A933LSE9-F1
#
_cell.length_a   1.000
_cell.length_b   1.000
_cell.length_c   1.000
_cell.angle_alpha   90.00
_cell.angle_beta   90.00
_cell.angle_gamma   90.00
#
_symmetry.space_group_name_H-M   'P 1'
#
loop_
_entity.id
_entity.type
_entity.pdbx_description
1 polymer ?
#
loop_
_entity_poly.entity_id
_entity_poly.type
_entity_poly.pdbx_seq_one_letter_code
_entity_poly.pdbx_strand_id
1 'polypeptide(L)'
;MEPHAMFHRQIQHLKMDPTAQEISEARFKRFLKELETYERKFIFERTLDAFLDLYSAWKQYPANELKLRVVMLAFELHRLNPEFVCDLSFQEGPGCEKSSSGT
;
A
#
# COMPACT_ATOMS: atom_id res chain seq x y z
N MET A 1 56.38 39.05 -25.42
CA MET A 1 55.49 38.45 -26.44
C MET A 1 54.73 37.34 -25.75
N GLU A 2 53.52 37.65 -25.32
CA GLU A 2 52.41 36.69 -25.10
C GLU A 2 51.35 37.10 -26.14
N PRO A 3 50.38 36.27 -26.56
CA PRO A 3 49.97 34.97 -25.99
C PRO A 3 49.80 33.87 -27.07
N HIS A 4 49.50 32.63 -26.69
CA HIS A 4 48.43 31.85 -27.32
C HIS A 4 48.09 30.64 -26.44
N ALA A 5 47.01 30.81 -25.67
CA ALA A 5 46.28 29.74 -25.04
C ALA A 5 45.85 28.71 -26.10
N MET A 6 46.38 27.49 -26.02
CA MET A 6 45.85 26.36 -26.77
C MET A 6 44.78 25.67 -25.94
N PHE A 7 43.56 26.15 -26.16
CA PHE A 7 42.30 25.41 -26.18
C PHE A 7 42.20 24.15 -25.33
N HIS A 8 41.42 24.30 -24.25
CA HIS A 8 40.48 23.29 -23.79
C HIS A 8 39.78 22.59 -24.96
N ARG A 9 39.91 21.26 -25.05
CA ARG A 9 38.85 20.44 -25.66
C ARG A 9 38.61 19.21 -24.80
N GLN A 10 37.61 19.38 -23.95
CA GLN A 10 36.77 18.36 -23.33
C GLN A 10 36.94 16.99 -23.99
N ILE A 11 37.47 16.01 -23.25
CA ILE A 11 37.17 14.60 -23.55
C ILE A 11 35.66 14.49 -23.38
N GLN A 12 34.99 14.53 -24.52
CA GLN A 12 33.56 14.36 -24.66
C GLN A 12 33.22 13.08 -23.92
N HIS A 13 32.35 13.20 -22.91
CA HIS A 13 31.55 12.09 -22.42
C HIS A 13 30.87 11.48 -23.63
N LEU A 14 31.51 10.47 -24.22
CA LEU A 14 30.92 9.62 -25.24
C LEU A 14 29.84 8.83 -24.49
N LYS A 15 28.66 9.43 -24.37
CA LYS A 15 27.45 8.71 -23.99
C LYS A 15 27.23 7.73 -25.13
N MET A 16 27.71 6.49 -24.96
CA MET A 16 27.31 5.41 -25.85
C MET A 16 25.79 5.38 -25.84
N ASP A 17 25.19 5.47 -27.03
CA ASP A 17 23.76 5.29 -27.15
C ASP A 17 23.42 3.87 -26.68
N PRO A 18 22.40 3.73 -25.81
CA PRO A 18 22.03 2.43 -25.27
C PRO A 18 21.66 1.49 -26.42
N THR A 19 22.19 0.28 -26.36
CA THR A 19 21.89 -0.79 -27.32
C THR A 19 20.40 -1.14 -27.26
N ALA A 20 19.84 -1.63 -28.37
CA ALA A 20 18.43 -2.01 -28.44
C ALA A 20 18.03 -3.03 -27.36
N GLN A 21 18.97 -3.88 -26.92
CA GLN A 21 18.80 -4.85 -25.84
C GLN A 21 18.71 -4.16 -24.46
N GLU A 22 19.55 -3.16 -24.18
CA GLU A 22 19.47 -2.39 -22.92
C GLU A 22 18.16 -1.60 -22.84
N ILE A 23 17.68 -1.07 -23.97
CA ILE A 23 16.38 -0.39 -24.05
C ILE A 23 15.22 -1.36 -23.77
N SER A 24 15.25 -2.57 -24.33
CA SER A 24 14.19 -3.57 -24.12
C SER A 24 14.20 -4.09 -22.68
N GLU A 25 15.37 -4.32 -22.08
CA GLU A 25 15.50 -4.71 -20.68
C GLU A 25 14.97 -3.63 -19.73
N ALA A 26 15.31 -2.36 -19.99
CA ALA A 26 14.81 -1.24 -19.20
C ALA A 26 13.27 -1.12 -19.28
N ARG A 27 12.68 -1.36 -20.47
CA ARG A 27 11.22 -1.40 -20.63
C ARG A 27 10.58 -2.55 -19.88
N PHE A 28 11.19 -3.74 -19.93
CA PHE A 28 10.71 -4.91 -19.21
C PHE A 28 10.76 -4.71 -17.69
N LYS A 29 11.85 -4.12 -17.16
CA LYS A 29 11.96 -3.77 -15.73
C LYS A 29 10.88 -2.78 -15.30
N ARG A 30 10.55 -1.78 -16.14
CA ARG A 30 9.44 -0.84 -15.86
C ARG A 30 8.10 -1.57 -15.84
N PHE A 31 7.87 -2.44 -16.82
CA PHE A 31 6.65 -3.26 -16.86
C PHE A 31 6.49 -4.11 -15.60
N LEU A 32 7.55 -4.79 -15.13
CA LEU A 32 7.48 -5.57 -13.89
C LEU A 32 7.15 -4.70 -12.67
N LYS A 33 7.70 -3.49 -12.60
CA LYS A 33 7.40 -2.54 -11.52
C LYS A 33 5.96 -2.04 -11.56
N GLU A 34 5.44 -1.77 -12.76
CA GLU A 34 4.04 -1.41 -12.95
C GLU A 34 3.13 -2.56 -12.53
N LEU A 35 3.43 -3.79 -12.95
CA LEU A 35 2.70 -4.98 -12.55
C LEU A 35 2.68 -5.16 -11.03
N GLU A 36 3.83 -5.05 -10.35
CA GLU A 36 3.90 -5.14 -8.89
C GLU A 36 3.02 -4.06 -8.22
N THR A 37 2.99 -2.86 -8.80
CA THR A 37 2.14 -1.76 -8.30
C THR A 37 0.65 -2.10 -8.46
N TYR A 38 0.25 -2.65 -9.61
CA TYR A 38 -1.12 -3.10 -9.85
C TYR A 38 -1.52 -4.25 -8.93
N GLU A 39 -0.65 -5.25 -8.73
CA GLU A 39 -0.90 -6.36 -7.81
C GLU A 39 -1.10 -5.85 -6.39
N ARG A 40 -0.24 -4.94 -5.92
CA ARG A 40 -0.40 -4.35 -4.58
C ARG A 40 -1.72 -3.60 -4.44
N LYS A 41 -2.10 -2.82 -5.46
CA LYS A 41 -3.39 -2.11 -5.48
C LYS A 41 -4.58 -3.07 -5.45
N PHE A 42 -4.53 -4.13 -6.26
CA PHE A 42 -5.56 -5.16 -6.29
C PHE A 42 -5.72 -5.89 -4.95
N ILE A 43 -4.60 -6.24 -4.32
CA ILE A 43 -4.61 -6.86 -2.98
C ILE A 43 -5.23 -5.90 -1.96
N PHE A 44 -4.85 -4.62 -1.99
CA PHE A 44 -5.42 -3.61 -1.11
C PHE A 44 -6.94 -3.49 -1.27
N GLU A 45 -7.45 -3.37 -2.49
CA GLU A 45 -8.89 -3.28 -2.78
C GLU A 45 -9.63 -4.52 -2.28
N ARG A 46 -9.12 -5.72 -2.57
CA ARG A 46 -9.75 -6.97 -2.12
C ARG A 46 -9.75 -7.10 -0.59
N THR A 47 -8.67 -6.72 0.07
CA THR A 47 -8.59 -6.72 1.54
C THR A 47 -9.54 -5.68 2.14
N LEU A 48 -9.75 -4.55 1.46
CA LEU A 48 -10.66 -3.49 1.91
C LEU A 48 -12.11 -3.96 1.86
N ASP A 49 -12.52 -4.63 0.78
CA ASP A 49 -13.85 -5.21 0.68
C ASP A 49 -14.10 -6.23 1.80
N ALA A 50 -13.15 -7.14 2.03
CA ALA A 50 -13.24 -8.12 3.11
C ALA A 50 -13.32 -7.46 4.51
N PHE A 51 -12.59 -6.36 4.71
CA PHE A 51 -12.67 -5.58 5.94
C PHE A 51 -14.06 -4.96 6.13
N LEU A 52 -14.63 -4.36 5.09
CA LEU A 52 -15.94 -3.70 5.15
C LEU A 52 -17.08 -4.70 5.42
N ASP A 53 -17.04 -5.85 4.76
CA ASP A 53 -18.01 -6.94 4.98
C ASP A 53 -17.96 -7.42 6.43
N LEU A 54 -16.75 -7.67 6.93
CA LEU A 54 -16.54 -8.18 8.28
C LEU A 54 -16.88 -7.13 9.35
N TYR A 55 -16.54 -5.86 9.11
CA TYR A 55 -16.91 -4.77 10.02
C TYR A 55 -18.42 -4.61 10.10
N SER A 56 -19.11 -4.72 8.96
CA SER A 56 -20.57 -4.70 8.91
C SER A 56 -21.19 -5.87 9.67
N ALA A 57 -20.62 -7.08 9.51
CA ALA A 57 -21.06 -8.26 10.27
C ALA A 57 -20.82 -8.10 11.77
N TRP A 58 -19.66 -7.57 12.18
CA TRP A 58 -19.35 -7.30 13.59
C TRP A 58 -20.28 -6.23 14.19
N LYS A 59 -20.65 -5.20 13.43
CA LYS A 59 -21.60 -4.18 13.88
C LYS A 59 -23.00 -4.76 14.14
N GLN A 60 -23.42 -5.74 13.37
CA GLN A 60 -24.71 -6.43 13.56
C GLN A 60 -24.64 -7.46 14.70
N TYR A 61 -23.53 -8.19 14.79
CA TYR A 61 -23.30 -9.26 15.75
C TYR A 61 -21.93 -9.08 16.40
N PRO A 62 -21.84 -8.32 17.52
CA PRO A 62 -20.57 -8.00 18.14
C PRO A 62 -19.95 -9.22 18.84
N ALA A 63 -19.31 -10.08 18.06
CA ALA A 63 -18.53 -11.22 18.52
C ALA A 63 -17.03 -10.85 18.60
N ASN A 64 -16.36 -11.29 19.65
CA ASN A 64 -14.92 -11.02 19.86
C ASN A 64 -14.04 -11.57 18.73
N GLU A 65 -14.41 -12.72 18.16
CA GLU A 65 -13.69 -13.32 17.03
C GLU A 65 -13.76 -12.44 15.78
N LEU A 66 -14.92 -11.84 15.50
CA LEU A 66 -15.08 -10.90 14.38
C LEU A 66 -14.31 -9.62 14.63
N LYS A 67 -14.36 -9.07 15.86
CA LYS A 67 -13.57 -7.90 16.27
C LYS A 67 -12.09 -8.12 16.01
N LEU A 68 -11.54 -9.26 16.43
CA LEU A 68 -10.12 -9.58 16.22
C LEU A 68 -9.77 -9.62 14.72
N ARG A 69 -10.60 -10.27 13.90
CA ARG A 69 -10.39 -10.36 12.45
C ARG A 69 -10.50 -8.98 11.77
N VAL A 70 -11.39 -8.10 12.22
CA VAL A 70 -11.50 -6.70 11.74
C VAL A 70 -10.21 -5.94 12.03
N VAL A 71 -9.68 -6.05 13.26
CA VAL A 71 -8.42 -5.41 13.65
C VAL A 71 -7.26 -5.94 12.81
N MET A 72 -7.17 -7.25 12.61
CA MET A 72 -6.12 -7.85 11.77
C MET A 72 -6.15 -7.33 10.34
N LEU A 73 -7.33 -7.24 9.73
CA LEU A 73 -7.49 -6.70 8.37
C LEU A 73 -7.15 -5.20 8.31
N ALA A 74 -7.50 -4.41 9.34
CA ALA A 74 -7.12 -3.01 9.42
C ALA A 74 -5.58 -2.83 9.44
N PHE A 75 -4.86 -3.67 10.18
CA PHE A 75 -3.39 -3.68 10.17
C PHE A 75 -2.82 -4.08 8.80
N GLU A 76 -3.43 -5.07 8.15
CA GLU A 76 -2.99 -5.49 6.81
C GLU A 76 -3.20 -4.39 5.78
N LEU A 77 -4.33 -3.68 5.83
CA LEU A 77 -4.61 -2.52 4.99
C LEU A 77 -3.61 -1.39 5.20
N HIS A 78 -3.29 -1.07 6.46
CA HIS A 78 -2.28 -0.05 6.76
C HIS A 78 -0.87 -0.47 6.28
N ARG A 79 -0.54 -1.76 6.35
CA ARG A 79 0.73 -2.30 5.81
C ARG A 79 0.80 -2.17 4.29
N LEU A 80 -0.32 -2.40 3.60
CA LEU A 80 -0.40 -2.31 2.14
C LEU A 80 -0.42 -0.85 1.65
N ASN A 81 -1.12 0.03 2.38
CA ASN A 81 -1.18 1.45 2.13
C ASN A 81 -1.12 2.24 3.46
N PRO A 82 0.03 2.86 3.80
CA PRO A 82 0.18 3.63 5.04
C PRO A 82 -0.76 4.84 5.16
N GLU A 83 -1.33 5.32 4.06
CA GLU A 83 -2.33 6.38 4.07
C GLU A 83 -3.70 5.90 4.57
N PHE A 84 -3.91 4.58 4.61
CA PHE A 84 -5.11 4.01 5.21
C PHE A 84 -5.09 4.24 6.72
N VAL A 85 -6.06 5.01 7.20
CA VAL A 85 -6.29 5.29 8.62
C VAL A 85 -7.65 4.72 9.01
N CYS A 86 -7.67 3.87 10.03
CA CYS A 86 -8.88 3.31 10.59
C CYS A 86 -8.89 3.60 12.10
N ASP A 87 -9.89 4.35 12.56
CA ASP A 87 -10.11 4.54 13.99
C ASP A 87 -10.82 3.30 14.55
N LEU A 88 -10.05 2.51 15.31
CA LEU A 88 -10.52 1.30 15.97
C LEU A 88 -11.00 1.59 17.40
N SER A 89 -11.46 2.82 17.69
CA SER A 89 -12.18 3.11 18.92
C SER A 89 -13.52 2.36 18.94
N PHE A 90 -13.48 1.12 19.41
CA PHE A 90 -14.66 0.30 19.57
C PHE A 90 -15.43 0.82 20.78
N GLN A 91 -16.36 1.76 20.55
CA GLN A 91 -17.33 2.11 21.58
C GLN A 91 -18.17 0.86 21.88
N GLU A 92 -17.99 0.32 23.08
CA GLU A 92 -18.94 -0.62 23.67
C GLU A 92 -20.25 0.14 23.81
N GLY A 93 -21.19 -0.12 22.90
CA GLY A 93 -22.53 0.45 23.00
C GLY A 93 -23.16 0.06 24.35
N PRO A 94 -23.93 0.95 24.99
CA PRO A 94 -24.68 0.58 26.17
C PRO A 94 -25.81 -0.35 25.73
N GLY A 95 -25.91 -1.55 26.29
CA GLY A 95 -27.13 -2.36 26.14
C GLY A 95 -26.92 -3.85 25.85
N CYS A 96 -26.45 -4.58 26.86
CA CYS A 96 -27.01 -5.88 27.17
C CYS A 96 -26.89 -6.07 28.69
N GLU A 97 -27.55 -5.16 29.43
CA GLU A 97 -27.84 -5.41 30.83
C GLU A 97 -28.71 -6.65 30.89
N LYS A 98 -28.20 -7.66 31.57
CA LYS A 98 -28.93 -8.87 31.89
C LYS A 98 -30.18 -8.45 32.67
N SER A 99 -31.34 -8.54 32.04
CA SER A 99 -32.61 -8.64 32.77
C SER A 99 -32.63 -9.99 33.48
N SER A 100 -31.88 -10.10 34.57
CA SER A 100 -31.92 -11.20 35.51
C SER A 100 -32.79 -10.78 36.69
N SER A 101 -33.97 -11.39 36.74
CA SER A 101 -34.79 -11.70 37.93
C SER A 101 -34.75 -10.75 39.12
N GLY A 102 -35.85 -10.04 39.32
CA GLY A 102 -36.33 -9.61 40.63
C GLY A 102 -37.75 -10.16 40.82
N THR A 103 -37.94 -10.92 41.90
CA THR A 103 -39.08 -11.77 42.26
C THR A 103 -40.36 -10.98 42.54
#